data_AF-A0AAP8N7L7-F1
#
_entry.id   AF-A0AAP8N7L7-F1
#
_cell.length_a   1.000
_cell.length_b   1.000
_cell.length_c   1.000
_cell.angle_alpha   90.00
_cell.angle_beta   90.00
_cell.angle_gamma   90.00
#
_symmetry.space_group_name_H-M   'P 1'
#
loop_
_entity.id
_entity.type
_entity.pdbx_description
1 polymer ?
#
loop_
_entity_poly.entity_id
_entity_poly.type
_entity_poly.pdbx_seq_one_letter_code
_entity_poly.pdbx_strand_id
1 'polypeptide(L)'
;LKLYKHSLEEILKQKPHVLSAEEEDIMAQASEVLSASSNTFGMLNNADLKFPTIENENGEEVEITHGRYIQFLESSNRKVRKDAFEAVYNT
;
A
#
# COMPACT_ATOMS: atom_id res chain seq x y z
N LEU A 1 -39.85 0.40 0.67
CA LEU A 1 -38.61 1.22 0.82
C LEU A 1 -37.95 1.14 2.21
N LYS A 2 -38.59 0.65 3.29
CA LYS A 2 -37.95 0.52 4.63
C LYS A 2 -36.61 -0.22 4.61
N LEU A 3 -36.47 -1.25 3.77
CA LEU A 3 -35.22 -2.01 3.58
C LEU A 3 -34.04 -1.15 3.10
N TYR A 4 -34.30 -0.15 2.26
CA TYR A 4 -33.29 0.72 1.66
C TYR A 4 -33.16 2.07 2.37
N LYS A 5 -33.86 2.25 3.49
CA LYS A 5 -33.95 3.53 4.19
C LYS A 5 -32.56 4.11 4.45
N HIS A 6 -31.65 3.30 5.00
CA HIS A 6 -30.30 3.72 5.31
C HIS A 6 -29.50 4.11 4.06
N SER A 7 -29.51 3.29 3.01
CA SER A 7 -28.80 3.59 1.76
C SER A 7 -29.33 4.85 1.07
N LEU A 8 -30.65 5.08 1.10
CA LEU A 8 -31.25 6.29 0.55
C LEU A 8 -30.90 7.54 1.39
N GLU A 9 -30.83 7.40 2.72
CA GLU A 9 -30.36 8.48 3.60
C GLU A 9 -28.91 8.87 3.28
N GLU A 10 -28.01 7.90 3.06
CA GLU A 10 -26.62 8.16 2.67
C GLU A 10 -26.52 8.83 1.29
N ILE A 11 -27.28 8.37 0.29
CA ILE A 11 -27.32 9.00 -1.04
C ILE A 11 -27.80 10.45 -0.93
N LEU A 12 -28.88 10.70 -0.18
CA LEU A 12 -29.42 12.05 0.01
C LEU A 12 -28.44 12.97 0.73
N LYS A 13 -27.63 12.43 1.64
CA LYS A 13 -26.56 13.17 2.32
C LYS A 13 -25.44 13.57 1.37
N GLN A 14 -25.14 12.74 0.37
CA GLN A 14 -24.13 13.04 -0.66
C GLN A 14 -24.63 13.99 -1.75
N LYS A 15 -25.93 14.27 -1.84
CA LYS A 15 -26.54 15.12 -2.89
C LYS A 15 -25.81 16.44 -3.16
N PRO A 16 -25.27 17.18 -2.16
CA PRO A 16 -24.50 18.41 -2.42
C PRO A 16 -23.15 18.18 -3.15
N HIS A 17 -22.70 16.93 -3.27
CA HIS A 17 -21.44 16.51 -3.87
C HIS A 17 -21.63 15.68 -5.14
N VAL A 18 -22.86 15.53 -5.64
CA VAL A 18 -23.17 14.83 -6.89
C VAL A 18 -23.21 15.83 -8.03
N LEU A 19 -22.47 15.55 -9.10
CA LEU A 19 -22.37 16.40 -10.29
C LEU A 19 -23.54 16.17 -11.26
N SER A 20 -23.51 16.84 -12.42
CA SER A 20 -24.41 16.49 -13.52
C SER A 20 -24.07 15.09 -14.07
N ALA A 21 -25.02 14.48 -14.78
CA ALA A 21 -24.81 13.14 -15.35
C ALA A 21 -23.62 13.08 -16.32
N GLU A 22 -23.40 14.14 -17.10
CA GLU A 22 -22.29 14.23 -18.06
C GLU A 22 -20.94 14.34 -17.32
N GLU A 23 -20.88 15.11 -16.22
CA GLU A 23 -19.67 15.27 -15.42
C GLU A 23 -19.34 13.99 -14.63
N GLU A 24 -20.34 13.31 -14.06
CA GLU A 24 -20.15 12.02 -13.40
C GLU A 24 -19.63 10.94 -14.36
N ASP A 25 -20.10 10.92 -15.62
CA ASP A 25 -19.60 9.99 -16.63
C ASP A 25 -18.12 10.22 -16.95
N ILE A 26 -17.71 11.49 -17.08
CA ILE A 26 -16.30 11.86 -17.27
C ILE A 26 -15.45 11.40 -16.07
N MET A 27 -15.92 11.66 -14.84
CA MET A 27 -15.20 11.26 -13.63
C MET A 27 -15.09 9.73 -13.51
N ALA A 28 -16.15 9.01 -13.86
CA ALA A 28 -16.16 7.55 -13.88
C ALA A 28 -15.14 6.99 -14.88
N GLN A 29 -15.07 7.55 -16.09
CA GLN A 29 -14.09 7.13 -17.11
C GLN A 29 -12.65 7.48 -16.72
N ALA A 30 -12.44 8.62 -16.06
CA ALA A 30 -11.11 9.02 -15.59
C ALA A 30 -10.58 8.14 -14.44
N SER A 31 -11.44 7.37 -13.75
CA SER A 31 -11.07 6.60 -12.56
C SER A 31 -9.91 5.63 -12.79
N GLU A 32 -9.82 5.01 -13.96
CA GLU A 32 -8.75 4.08 -14.32
C GLU A 32 -7.38 4.79 -14.37
N VAL A 33 -7.32 5.91 -15.09
CA VAL A 33 -6.09 6.70 -15.23
C VAL A 33 -5.66 7.27 -13.88
N LEU A 34 -6.60 7.79 -13.10
CA LEU A 34 -6.33 8.33 -11.77
C LEU A 34 -5.84 7.25 -10.78
N SER A 35 -6.23 5.99 -10.96
CA SER A 35 -5.78 4.86 -10.14
C SER A 35 -4.43 4.28 -10.57
N ALA A 36 -3.95 4.63 -11.78
CA ALA A 36 -2.77 4.01 -12.39
C ALA A 36 -1.48 4.18 -11.57
N SER A 37 -1.30 5.31 -10.89
CA SER A 37 -0.13 5.56 -10.05
C SER A 37 -0.07 4.62 -8.85
N SER A 38 -1.22 4.38 -8.19
CA SER A 38 -1.34 3.45 -7.07
C SER A 38 -1.07 2.02 -7.50
N ASN A 39 -1.60 1.60 -8.66
CA ASN A 39 -1.34 0.28 -9.22
C ASN A 39 0.14 0.10 -9.58
N THR A 40 0.75 1.09 -10.23
CA THR A 40 2.19 1.08 -10.58
C THR A 40 3.05 0.96 -9.32
N PHE A 41 2.76 1.76 -8.28
CA PHE A 41 3.45 1.66 -7.01
C PHE A 41 3.28 0.26 -6.39
N GLY A 42 2.06 -0.28 -6.37
CA GLY A 42 1.77 -1.59 -5.81
C GLY A 42 2.53 -2.72 -6.52
N MET A 43 2.58 -2.68 -7.86
CA MET A 43 3.36 -3.63 -8.66
C MET A 43 4.85 -3.53 -8.35
N LEU A 44 5.42 -2.33 -8.43
CA LEU A 44 6.84 -2.12 -8.16
C LEU A 44 7.19 -2.55 -6.73
N ASN A 45 6.50 -2.00 -5.74
CA ASN A 45 6.85 -2.14 -4.33
C ASN A 45 6.68 -3.58 -3.82
N ASN A 46 5.68 -4.32 -4.30
CA ASN A 46 5.30 -5.61 -3.72
C ASN A 46 5.70 -6.82 -4.59
N ALA A 47 5.89 -6.64 -5.89
CA ALA A 47 6.22 -7.74 -6.80
C ALA A 47 7.64 -7.66 -7.34
N ASP A 48 8.07 -6.46 -7.76
CA ASP A 48 9.29 -6.30 -8.55
C ASP A 48 10.52 -5.95 -7.71
N LEU A 49 10.37 -5.16 -6.63
CA LEU A 49 11.49 -4.81 -5.74
C LEU A 49 12.19 -6.08 -5.22
N LYS A 50 13.51 -6.09 -5.34
CA LYS A 50 14.40 -7.14 -4.83
C LYS A 50 15.25 -6.55 -3.72
N PHE A 51 14.98 -6.96 -2.49
CA PHE A 51 15.79 -6.56 -1.35
C PHE A 51 17.01 -7.49 -1.21
N PRO A 52 18.13 -6.99 -0.69
CA PRO A 52 19.32 -7.81 -0.48
C PRO A 52 19.16 -8.74 0.74
N THR A 53 20.12 -9.66 0.89
CA THR A 53 20.25 -10.50 2.08
C THR A 53 21.08 -9.81 3.17
N ILE A 54 20.83 -10.18 4.42
CA ILE A 54 21.63 -9.78 5.59
C ILE A 54 21.93 -11.00 6.46
N GLU A 55 22.95 -10.90 7.31
CA GLU A 55 23.26 -11.90 8.33
C GLU A 55 22.37 -11.70 9.57
N ASN A 56 21.64 -12.75 10.00
CA ASN A 56 20.76 -12.69 11.17
C ASN A 56 21.51 -12.94 12.50
N GLU A 57 20.77 -12.96 13.63
CA GLU A 57 21.36 -13.20 14.96
C GLU A 57 22.05 -14.57 15.12
N ASN A 58 21.70 -15.55 14.26
CA ASN A 58 22.27 -16.89 14.25
C ASN A 58 23.43 -17.03 13.26
N GLY A 59 23.82 -15.96 12.55
CA GLY A 59 24.86 -16.00 11.52
C GLY A 59 24.38 -16.54 10.16
N GLU A 60 23.07 -16.59 9.92
CA GLU A 60 22.49 -17.09 8.67
C GLU A 60 22.17 -15.93 7.73
N GLU A 61 22.46 -16.12 6.44
CA GLU A 61 22.05 -15.20 5.38
C GLU A 61 20.54 -15.33 5.11
N VAL A 62 19.81 -14.23 5.33
CA VAL A 62 18.37 -14.16 5.15
C VAL A 62 17.99 -12.98 4.25
N GLU A 63 17.10 -13.22 3.30
CA GLU A 63 16.54 -12.16 2.46
C GLU A 63 15.61 -11.25 3.27
N ILE A 64 15.76 -9.94 3.07
CA ILE A 64 14.81 -8.97 3.59
C ILE A 64 13.51 -9.03 2.78
N THR A 65 12.40 -8.95 3.50
CA THR A 65 11.07 -8.78 2.89
C THR A 65 10.29 -7.78 3.71
N HIS A 66 9.23 -7.19 3.14
CA HIS A 66 8.31 -6.33 3.88
C HIS A 66 7.82 -6.98 5.19
N GLY A 67 7.57 -8.29 5.19
CA GLY A 67 7.11 -9.04 6.36
C GLY A 67 8.17 -9.28 7.44
N ARG A 68 9.46 -9.38 7.06
CA ARG A 68 10.58 -9.62 8.00
C ARG A 68 11.27 -8.35 8.46
N TYR A 69 11.13 -7.26 7.72
CA TYR A 69 11.85 -6.02 7.99
C TYR A 69 11.65 -5.51 9.43
N ILE A 70 10.40 -5.45 9.89
CA ILE A 70 10.09 -5.01 11.26
C ILE A 70 10.69 -5.97 12.31
N GLN A 71 10.63 -7.29 12.06
CA GLN A 71 11.24 -8.26 12.97
C GLN A 71 12.75 -8.06 13.10
N PHE A 72 13.44 -7.74 11.99
CA PHE A 72 14.86 -7.41 12.04
C PHE A 72 15.14 -6.09 12.75
N LEU A 73 14.25 -5.10 12.66
CA LEU A 73 14.37 -3.84 13.42
C LEU A 73 14.08 -4.01 14.92
N GLU A 74 13.39 -5.07 15.33
CA GLU A 74 13.12 -5.39 16.73
C GLU A 74 14.15 -6.34 17.35
N SER A 75 15.08 -6.88 16.53
CA SER A 75 16.20 -7.72 16.96
C SER A 75 16.95 -7.12 18.15
N SER A 76 17.39 -7.96 19.08
CA SER A 76 18.23 -7.53 20.21
C SER A 76 19.63 -7.14 19.73
N ASN A 77 20.10 -7.76 18.64
CA ASN A 77 21.38 -7.45 18.02
C ASN A 77 21.34 -6.13 17.21
N ARG A 78 22.13 -5.16 17.66
CA ARG A 78 22.23 -3.85 17.00
C ARG A 78 22.74 -3.93 15.55
N LYS A 79 23.61 -4.90 15.23
CA LYS A 79 24.13 -5.09 13.87
C LYS A 79 22.99 -5.46 12.92
N VAL A 80 22.17 -6.45 13.28
CA VAL A 80 21.01 -6.90 12.49
C VAL A 80 20.05 -5.74 12.20
N ARG A 81 19.74 -4.92 13.21
CA ARG A 81 18.88 -3.73 13.01
C ARG A 81 19.47 -2.73 12.02
N LYS A 82 20.77 -2.45 12.13
CA LYS A 82 21.47 -1.51 11.26
C LYS A 82 21.51 -2.02 9.83
N ASP A 83 21.93 -3.27 9.64
CA ASP A 83 22.09 -3.88 8.33
C ASP A 83 20.73 -3.99 7.63
N ALA A 84 19.66 -4.33 8.36
CA ALA A 84 18.30 -4.35 7.83
C ALA A 84 17.81 -2.98 7.34
N PHE A 85 18.05 -1.92 8.12
CA PHE A 85 17.68 -0.56 7.74
C PHE A 85 18.46 -0.11 6.50
N GLU A 86 19.78 -0.23 6.50
CA GLU A 86 20.62 0.20 5.38
C GLU A 86 20.29 -0.59 4.10
N ALA A 87 20.03 -1.88 4.21
CA ALA A 87 19.63 -2.72 3.09
C ALA A 87 18.32 -2.26 2.42
N VAL A 88 17.27 -1.94 3.19
CA VAL A 88 16.00 -1.46 2.63
C VAL A 88 16.15 -0.10 1.97
N TYR A 89 16.84 0.85 2.60
CA TYR A 89 16.93 2.23 2.09
C TYR A 89 17.97 2.42 0.98
N ASN A 90 18.81 1.41 0.71
CA ASN A 90 19.72 1.37 -0.44
C ASN A 90 19.15 0.59 -1.65
N THR A 91 17.94 0.02 -1.52
CA THR A 91 17.20 -0.63 -2.60
C THR A 91 16.41 0.40 -3.41
#